data_AF-W4SD14-F1
#
_entry.id   AF-W4SD14-F1
#
_cell.length_a   1.000
_cell.length_b   1.000
_cell.length_c   1.000
_cell.angle_alpha   90.00
_cell.angle_beta   90.00
_cell.angle_gamma   90.00
#
_symmetry.space_group_name_H-M   'P 1'
#
loop_
_entity.id
_entity.type
_entity.pdbx_description
1 polymer ?
#
loop_
_entity_poly.entity_id
_entity_poly.type
_entity_poly.pdbx_seq_one_letter_code
_entity_poly.pdbx_strand_id
1 'polypeptide(L)'
;MQLRLRPGSGMQALLAFADGGCDNFSPQLGTQQQAWTAGLSTFATRYAKNAGVIGIDLGSSGYRNATWAGNSADADWNRIASRAAPWAMATRATPHGNRH
;
A
#
# COMPACT_ATOMS: atom_id res chain seq x y z
N MET A 1 14.91 4.41 3.86
CA MET A 1 15.04 3.45 2.74
C MET A 1 14.65 4.14 1.43
N GLN A 2 15.49 4.08 0.39
CA GLN A 2 15.18 4.58 -0.95
C GLN A 2 15.23 3.39 -1.90
N LEU A 3 14.09 3.01 -2.49
CA LEU A 3 14.09 1.94 -3.49
C LEU A 3 14.73 2.48 -4.77
N ARG A 4 15.89 1.93 -5.15
CA ARG A 4 16.53 2.17 -6.44
C ARG A 4 16.59 0.85 -7.19
N LEU A 5 15.57 0.61 -8.01
CA LEU A 5 15.59 -0.51 -8.96
C LEU A 5 16.71 -0.26 -9.97
N ARG A 6 17.52 -1.29 -10.26
CA ARG A 6 18.62 -1.17 -11.21
C ARG A 6 18.03 -0.95 -12.61
N PRO A 7 18.31 0.19 -13.26
CA PRO A 7 17.91 0.40 -14.65
C PRO A 7 18.44 -0.74 -15.52
N GLY A 8 17.59 -1.31 -16.38
CA GLY A 8 17.96 -2.40 -17.30
C GLY A 8 17.81 -3.83 -16.75
N SER A 9 17.44 -4.02 -15.49
CA SER A 9 17.22 -5.37 -14.93
C SER A 9 15.87 -6.01 -15.30
N GLY A 10 14.94 -5.26 -15.90
CA GLY A 10 13.58 -5.72 -16.20
C GLY A 10 12.70 -5.97 -14.95
N MET A 11 13.22 -5.76 -13.74
CA MET A 11 12.49 -6.02 -12.50
C MET A 11 11.46 -4.93 -12.19
N GLN A 12 10.29 -5.37 -11.73
CA GLN A 12 9.21 -4.54 -11.23
C GLN A 12 9.02 -4.78 -9.73
N ALA A 13 8.59 -3.75 -9.01
CA ALA A 13 8.36 -3.82 -7.57
C ALA A 13 6.90 -3.56 -7.22
N LEU A 14 6.37 -4.41 -6.35
CA LEU A 14 5.13 -4.19 -5.61
C LEU A 14 5.51 -3.77 -4.19
N LEU A 15 5.01 -2.65 -3.71
CA LEU A 15 5.32 -2.15 -2.37
C LEU A 15 4.30 -2.65 -1.36
N ALA A 16 4.74 -3.22 -0.26
CA ALA A 16 3.86 -3.63 0.83
C ALA A 16 4.25 -2.90 2.11
N PHE A 17 3.25 -2.47 2.89
CA PHE A 17 3.49 -2.08 4.27
C PHE A 17 3.53 -3.36 5.11
N ALA A 18 4.68 -3.66 5.69
CA ALA A 18 4.85 -4.78 6.60
C ALA A 18 4.82 -4.29 8.05
N ASP A 19 4.25 -5.10 8.93
CA ASP A 19 4.36 -4.88 10.37
C ASP A 19 5.84 -4.85 10.79
N GLY A 20 6.22 -3.88 11.62
CA GLY A 20 7.56 -3.73 12.16
C GLY A 20 7.90 -4.73 13.27
N GLY A 21 6.95 -5.57 13.69
CA GLY A 21 7.17 -6.63 14.69
C GLY A 21 8.25 -7.64 14.32
N CYS A 22 8.61 -7.74 13.02
CA CYS A 22 9.69 -8.60 12.51
C CYS A 22 9.64 -10.03 13.06
N ASP A 23 8.44 -10.55 13.31
CA ASP A 23 8.19 -11.93 13.74
C ASP A 23 7.57 -12.74 12.59
N ASN A 24 7.37 -14.04 12.83
CA ASN A 24 6.76 -14.93 11.84
C ASN A 24 5.24 -15.07 12.02
N PHE A 25 4.60 -14.24 12.86
CA PHE A 25 3.17 -14.34 13.09
C PHE A 25 2.39 -13.58 12.02
N SER A 26 1.26 -14.15 11.61
CA SER A 26 0.31 -13.40 10.79
C SER A 26 -0.15 -12.13 11.55
N PRO A 27 -0.10 -10.96 10.89
CA PRO A 27 -0.48 -9.70 11.53
C PRO A 27 -1.96 -9.71 11.92
N GLN A 28 -2.32 -8.85 12.86
CA GLN A 28 -3.71 -8.64 13.23
C GLN A 28 -4.29 -7.45 12.47
N LEU A 29 -5.47 -7.61 11.92
CA LEU A 29 -6.18 -6.53 11.25
C LEU A 29 -6.56 -5.46 12.28
N GLY A 30 -6.36 -4.20 11.90
CA GLY A 30 -6.63 -3.04 12.77
C GLY A 30 -5.49 -2.69 13.72
N THR A 31 -4.51 -3.58 13.96
CA THR A 31 -3.29 -3.17 14.66
C THR A 31 -2.50 -2.23 13.75
N GLN A 32 -2.12 -1.06 14.28
CA GLN A 32 -1.37 -0.03 13.54
C GLN A 32 -2.12 0.60 12.35
N GLN A 33 -3.46 0.60 12.35
CA GLN A 33 -4.28 1.14 11.26
C GLN A 33 -3.85 2.53 10.75
N GLN A 34 -3.50 3.44 11.68
CA GLN A 34 -3.03 4.79 11.35
C GLN A 34 -1.67 4.77 10.66
N ALA A 35 -0.71 3.98 11.18
CA ALA A 35 0.62 3.85 10.58
C ALA A 35 0.56 3.16 9.22
N TRP A 36 -0.27 2.12 9.07
CA TRP A 36 -0.54 1.45 7.80
C TRP A 36 -1.05 2.44 6.76
N THR A 37 -2.12 3.19 7.07
CA THR A 37 -2.72 4.17 6.14
C THR A 37 -1.74 5.30 5.77
N ALA A 38 -0.96 5.80 6.74
CA ALA A 38 0.09 6.78 6.49
C ALA A 38 1.22 6.21 5.61
N GLY A 39 1.57 4.94 5.80
CA GLY A 39 2.52 4.20 4.98
C GLY A 39 2.08 4.06 3.52
N LEU A 40 0.81 3.69 3.29
CA LEU A 40 0.22 3.63 1.94
C LEU A 40 0.34 4.99 1.23
N SER A 41 -0.06 6.07 1.91
CA SER A 41 0.02 7.44 1.37
C SER A 41 1.46 7.86 1.06
N THR A 42 2.40 7.46 1.93
CA THR A 42 3.83 7.71 1.74
C THR A 42 4.37 6.99 0.52
N PHE A 43 4.02 5.71 0.33
CA PHE A 43 4.42 4.95 -0.85
C PHE A 43 3.83 5.53 -2.12
N ALA A 44 2.53 5.84 -2.12
CA ALA A 44 1.84 6.42 -3.26
C ALA A 44 2.51 7.73 -3.69
N THR A 45 2.77 8.63 -2.75
CA THR A 45 3.39 9.93 -3.03
C THR A 45 4.84 9.79 -3.48
N ARG A 46 5.64 9.00 -2.74
CA ARG A 46 7.09 8.91 -2.97
C ARG A 46 7.45 8.20 -4.26
N TYR A 47 6.68 7.19 -4.64
CA TYR A 47 6.97 6.33 -5.78
C TYR A 47 6.06 6.55 -6.99
N ALA A 48 5.16 7.56 -6.95
CA ALA A 48 4.24 7.89 -8.03
C ALA A 48 4.87 7.99 -9.44
N LYS A 49 6.12 8.43 -9.52
CA LYS A 49 6.85 8.64 -10.78
C LYS A 49 7.88 7.55 -11.08
N ASN A 50 7.97 6.51 -10.26
CA ASN A 50 8.93 5.43 -10.46
C ASN A 50 8.34 4.36 -11.38
N ALA A 51 8.78 4.33 -12.65
CA ALA A 51 8.28 3.39 -13.65
C ALA A 51 8.54 1.91 -13.32
N GLY A 52 9.45 1.61 -12.38
CA GLY A 52 9.68 0.24 -11.91
C GLY A 52 8.76 -0.19 -10.76
N VAL A 53 7.95 0.71 -10.20
CA VAL A 53 6.95 0.37 -9.18
C VAL A 53 5.60 0.20 -9.85
N ILE A 54 5.01 -0.99 -9.72
CA ILE A 54 3.75 -1.35 -10.39
C ILE A 54 2.52 -1.21 -9.51
N GLY A 55 2.70 -1.03 -8.21
CA GLY A 55 1.59 -0.82 -7.31
C GLY A 55 1.96 -0.93 -5.83
N ILE A 56 0.92 -0.89 -5.02
CA ILE A 56 0.98 -1.08 -3.59
C ILE A 56 0.07 -2.26 -3.24
N ASP A 57 0.64 -3.24 -2.55
CA ASP A 57 -0.09 -4.32 -1.91
C ASP A 57 -0.71 -3.81 -0.60
N LEU A 58 -2.03 -3.91 -0.50
CA LEU A 58 -2.76 -3.46 0.68
C LEU A 58 -2.61 -4.42 1.86
N GLY A 59 -2.36 -5.71 1.63
CA GLY A 59 -2.31 -6.69 2.72
C GLY A 59 -1.51 -7.93 2.35
N SER A 60 -0.32 -8.07 2.93
CA SER A 60 0.73 -8.94 2.38
C SER A 60 0.71 -10.41 2.81
N SER A 61 -0.15 -10.87 3.71
CA SER A 61 0.03 -12.24 4.28
C SER A 61 -1.15 -12.89 5.00
N GLY A 62 -2.36 -12.35 4.89
CA GLY A 62 -3.54 -12.92 5.54
C GLY A 62 -3.59 -12.58 7.02
N TYR A 63 -4.34 -11.53 7.35
CA TYR A 63 -4.55 -11.14 8.73
C TYR A 63 -5.29 -12.24 9.50
N ARG A 64 -4.80 -12.60 10.69
CA ARG A 64 -5.32 -13.76 11.44
C ARG A 64 -6.79 -13.66 11.86
N ASN A 65 -7.32 -12.44 11.96
CA ASN A 65 -8.70 -12.13 12.33
C ASN A 65 -9.52 -11.55 11.17
N ALA A 66 -9.01 -11.60 9.94
CA ALA A 66 -9.76 -11.14 8.79
C ALA A 66 -10.87 -12.12 8.40
N THR A 67 -11.97 -11.56 7.93
CA THR A 67 -13.07 -12.24 7.26
C THR A 67 -13.25 -11.60 5.88
N TRP A 68 -14.01 -12.26 5.01
CA TRP A 68 -14.38 -11.71 3.70
C TRP A 68 -15.91 -11.67 3.59
N ALA A 69 -16.46 -10.48 3.34
CA ALA A 69 -17.92 -10.26 3.31
C ALA A 69 -18.62 -10.65 4.64
N GLY A 70 -17.93 -10.43 5.76
CA GLY A 70 -18.43 -10.70 7.11
C GLY A 70 -19.33 -9.58 7.65
N ASN A 71 -19.97 -9.85 8.78
CA ASN A 71 -20.85 -8.89 9.45
C ASN A 71 -20.09 -7.81 10.24
N SER A 72 -18.90 -8.15 10.77
CA SER A 72 -18.07 -7.21 11.52
C SER A 72 -17.22 -6.35 10.57
N ALA A 73 -17.49 -5.05 10.52
CA ALA A 73 -16.81 -4.12 9.63
C ALA A 73 -15.31 -3.94 9.94
N ASP A 74 -14.89 -4.26 11.17
CA ASP A 74 -13.50 -4.18 11.63
C ASP A 74 -12.71 -5.46 11.37
N ALA A 75 -13.40 -6.55 11.04
CA ALA A 75 -12.80 -7.82 10.62
C ALA A 75 -12.96 -8.06 9.10
N ASP A 76 -13.89 -7.38 8.42
CA ASP A 76 -14.13 -7.57 6.98
C ASP A 76 -13.05 -6.91 6.13
N TRP A 77 -12.13 -7.73 5.61
CA TRP A 77 -11.02 -7.27 4.79
C TRP A 77 -11.49 -6.58 3.50
N ASN A 78 -12.60 -7.04 2.90
CA ASN A 78 -13.13 -6.41 1.69
C ASN A 78 -13.46 -4.94 1.93
N ARG A 79 -14.16 -4.66 3.03
CA ARG A 79 -14.55 -3.29 3.41
C ARG A 79 -13.33 -2.45 3.79
N ILE A 80 -12.40 -3.02 4.55
CA ILE A 80 -11.18 -2.31 4.97
C ILE A 80 -10.30 -1.96 3.78
N ALA A 81 -10.04 -2.91 2.88
CA ALA A 81 -9.26 -2.68 1.67
C ALA A 81 -9.94 -1.62 0.78
N SER A 82 -11.26 -1.68 0.61
CA SER A 82 -12.01 -0.69 -0.17
C SER A 82 -11.88 0.73 0.40
N ARG A 83 -11.96 0.87 1.73
CA ARG A 83 -11.75 2.16 2.41
C ARG A 83 -10.29 2.64 2.32
N ALA A 84 -9.34 1.71 2.24
CA ALA A 84 -7.92 2.01 2.21
C ALA A 84 -7.41 2.36 0.80
N ALA A 85 -8.05 1.85 -0.26
CA ALA A 85 -7.62 2.00 -1.64
C ALA A 85 -7.31 3.45 -2.06
N PRO A 86 -8.10 4.48 -1.68
CA PRO A 86 -7.77 5.87 -2.04
C PRO A 86 -6.41 6.34 -1.49
N TRP A 87 -5.96 5.85 -0.34
CA TRP A 87 -4.67 6.21 0.26
C TRP A 87 -3.48 5.57 -0.48
N ALA A 88 -3.71 4.46 -1.19
CA ALA A 88 -2.72 3.81 -2.03
C ALA A 88 -2.67 4.39 -3.45
N MET A 89 -3.57 5.32 -3.79
CA MET A 89 -3.60 5.98 -5.10
C MET A 89 -2.86 7.31 -5.01
N ALA A 90 -1.87 7.51 -5.88
CA ALA A 90 -1.35 8.85 -6.12
C ALA A 90 -2.34 9.60 -7.02
N THR A 91 -2.77 10.79 -6.62
CA THR A 91 -3.36 11.72 -7.59
C THR A 91 -2.25 12.12 -8.55
N ARG A 92 -2.35 11.71 -9.82
CA ARG A 92 -1.52 12.33 -10.86
C ARG A 92 -1.87 13.81 -10.85
N ALA A 93 -0.99 14.65 -10.33
CA ALA A 93 -1.01 16.05 -10.70
C ALA A 93 -0.87 16.09 -12.22
N THR A 94 -1.94 16.50 -12.91
CA THR A 94 -1.89 16.90 -14.31
C THR A 94 -0.72 17.88 -14.44
N PRO A 95 0.23 17.67 -15.36
CA PRO A 95 1.24 18.67 -15.62
C PRO A 95 0.48 19.94 -16.01
N HIS A 96 0.62 21.00 -15.24
CA HIS A 96 0.27 22.33 -15.72
C HIS A 96 1.16 22.59 -16.93
N GLY A 97 0.60 22.43 -18.12
CA GLY A 97 1.24 22.82 -19.35
C GLY A 97 1.40 24.34 -19.31
N ASN A 98 2.66 24.80 -19.35
CA ASN A 98 2.97 26.17 -19.73
C ASN A 98 2.37 26.44 -21.11
N ARG A 99 1.66 27.56 -21.24
CA ARG A 99 1.43 28.21 -22.53
C ARG A 99 2.01 29.62 -22.46
N HIS A 100 3.05 29.79 -23.28
CA HIS A 100 3.72 31.00 -23.77
C HIS A 100 4.46 31.87 -22.76
#